data_AF-A0A564FW19-F1
#
_entry.id   AF-A0A564FW19-F1
#
_cell.length_a   1.000
_cell.length_b   1.000
_cell.length_c   1.000
_cell.angle_alpha   90.00
_cell.angle_beta   90.00
_cell.angle_gamma   90.00
#
_symmetry.space_group_name_H-M   'P 1'
#
loop_
_entity.id
_entity.type
_entity.pdbx_description
1 polymer ?
#
loop_
_entity_poly.entity_id
_entity_poly.type
_entity_poly.pdbx_seq_one_letter_code
_entity_poly.pdbx_strand_id
1 'polypeptide(L)' 'MTTEGATASDSPLIKGRNARLYGKARDSCPYPEGSPDRQGWIEGYDGAGSPEGERDAGTVDDVGKR' A
#
# COMPACT_ATOMS: atom_id res chain seq x y z
N MET A 1 10.07 18.39 14.29
CA MET A 1 10.02 17.96 12.89
C MET A 1 9.19 16.69 12.83
N THR A 2 7.86 16.82 12.83
CA THR A 2 6.96 15.69 12.61
C THR A 2 6.87 15.55 11.10
N THR A 3 7.34 14.43 10.55
CA THR A 3 7.18 14.13 9.11
C THR A 3 5.73 13.69 8.88
N GLU A 4 4.84 14.67 8.96
CA GLU A 4 3.43 14.55 8.60
C GLU A 4 3.37 14.51 7.07
N GLY A 5 3.52 13.32 6.48
CA GLY A 5 3.26 13.11 5.06
C GLY A 5 4.48 12.92 4.17
N ALA A 6 5.29 11.89 4.43
CA ALA A 6 5.54 11.00 3.29
C ALA A 6 4.16 10.42 2.96
N THR A 7 3.46 11.01 1.97
CA THR A 7 2.14 10.56 1.50
C THR A 7 2.09 9.04 1.57
N ALA A 8 1.03 8.43 2.13
CA ALA A 8 0.94 6.98 2.25
C ALA A 8 1.35 6.26 0.94
N SER A 9 1.10 6.94 -0.20
CA SER A 9 1.57 6.64 -1.56
C SER A 9 3.05 6.33 -1.76
N ASP A 10 3.96 6.90 -0.96
CA ASP A 10 5.42 6.68 -1.08
C ASP A 10 5.93 5.53 -0.20
N SER A 11 5.10 5.00 0.69
CA SER A 11 5.48 3.84 1.50
C SER A 11 5.79 2.64 0.59
N PRO A 12 6.77 1.80 0.96
CA PRO A 12 7.08 0.59 0.19
C PRO A 12 5.84 -0.27 -0.07
N LEU A 13 4.96 -0.38 0.92
CA LEU A 13 3.68 -1.10 0.83
C LEU A 13 2.78 -0.56 -0.29
N ILE A 14 2.53 0.75 -0.35
CA ILE A 14 1.67 1.31 -1.41
C ILE A 14 2.36 1.23 -2.78
N LYS A 15 3.68 1.38 -2.84
CA LYS A 15 4.47 1.16 -4.07
C LYS A 15 4.33 -0.27 -4.59
N GLY A 16 4.34 -1.27 -3.69
CA GLY A 16 4.14 -2.68 -4.01
C GLY A 16 2.75 -2.98 -4.57
N ARG A 17 1.72 -2.48 -3.90
CA ARG A 17 0.32 -2.57 -4.36
C ARG A 17 0.15 -1.98 -5.76
N ASN A 18 0.67 -0.76 -5.97
CA ASN A 18 0.58 -0.07 -7.24
C ASN A 18 1.31 -0.83 -8.35
N ALA A 19 2.48 -1.41 -8.07
CA ALA A 19 3.23 -2.19 -9.05
C ALA A 19 2.37 -3.33 -9.62
N ARG A 20 1.64 -4.08 -8.77
CA ARG A 20 0.71 -5.12 -9.22
C ARG A 20 -0.47 -4.56 -10.01
N LEU A 21 -1.11 -3.49 -9.51
CA LEU A 21 -2.25 -2.85 -10.19
C LEU A 21 -1.88 -2.38 -11.61
N TYR A 22 -0.63 -1.95 -11.81
CA TYR A 22 -0.10 -1.53 -13.11
C TYR A 22 0.61 -2.64 -13.90
N GLY A 23 0.52 -3.91 -13.47
CA GLY A 23 1.04 -5.06 -14.21
C GLY A 23 2.57 -5.21 -14.19
N LYS A 24 3.27 -4.57 -13.25
CA LYS A 24 4.70 -4.85 -13.01
C LYS A 24 4.85 -6.20 -12.33
N ALA A 25 5.96 -6.89 -12.58
CA ALA A 25 6.28 -8.16 -11.92
C ALA A 25 6.82 -7.93 -10.50
N ARG A 26 6.70 -8.96 -9.64
CA ARG A 26 7.23 -8.97 -8.27
C ARG A 26 8.75 -8.69 -8.22
N ASP A 27 9.48 -9.21 -9.20
CA ASP A 27 10.93 -9.01 -9.33
C ASP A 27 11.32 -7.60 -9.78
N SER A 28 10.36 -6.75 -10.18
CA SER A 28 10.60 -5.32 -10.45
C SER A 28 10.72 -4.48 -9.16
N CYS A 29 10.77 -5.12 -7.99
CA CYS A 29 10.97 -4.45 -6.71
C CYS A 29 12.30 -3.66 -6.73
N PRO A 30 12.28 -2.33 -6.53
CA PRO A 30 13.48 -1.50 -6.60
C PRO A 30 14.37 -1.60 -5.35
N TYR A 31 13.89 -2.27 -4.31
CA TYR A 31 14.57 -2.37 -3.04
C TYR A 31 15.52 -3.58 -2.98
N PRO A 32 16.71 -3.43 -2.38
CA PRO A 32 17.69 -4.51 -2.31
C PRO A 32 17.17 -5.69 -1.49
N GLU A 33 17.67 -6.89 -1.80
CA GLU A 33 17.31 -8.10 -1.06
C GLU A 33 17.66 -7.97 0.42
N GLY A 34 16.76 -8.45 1.29
CA GLY A 34 16.92 -8.37 2.74
C GLY A 34 16.60 -7.01 3.37
N SER A 35 16.28 -5.96 2.58
CA SER A 35 15.89 -4.68 3.18
C SER A 35 14.46 -4.70 3.74
N PRO A 36 14.19 -3.94 4.82
CA PRO A 36 12.83 -3.80 5.35
C PRO A 36 11.88 -3.18 4.32
N ASP A 37 12.37 -2.26 3.47
CA ASP A 37 11.57 -1.70 2.38
C ASP A 37 11.14 -2.76 1.36
N ARG A 38 12.01 -3.73 1.03
CA ARG A 38 11.64 -4.85 0.16
C ARG A 38 10.54 -5.68 0.79
N GLN A 39 10.61 -5.96 2.09
CA GLN A 39 9.55 -6.69 2.79
C GLN A 39 8.21 -5.97 2.65
N GLY A 40 8.16 -4.67 2.99
CA GLY A 40 6.93 -3.88 2.86
C GLY A 40 6.39 -3.82 1.43
N TRP A 41 7.28 -3.67 0.43
CA TRP A 41 6.87 -3.69 -0.98
C TRP A 41 6.29 -5.04 -1.42
N ILE A 42 6.92 -6.14 -0.99
CA ILE A 42 6.45 -7.50 -1.29
C ILE A 42 5.12 -7.77 -0.62
N GLU A 43 4.94 -7.36 0.64
CA GLU A 43 3.66 -7.44 1.36
C GLU A 43 2.54 -6.71 0.62
N GLY A 44 2.81 -5.48 0.14
CA GLY A 44 1.84 -4.73 -0.65
C GLY A 44 1.53 -5.35 -2.02
N TYR A 45 2.53 -5.92 -2.69
CA TYR A 45 2.38 -6.60 -3.98
C TYR A 45 1.57 -7.91 -3.86
N ASP A 46 1.89 -8.73 -2.85
CA ASP A 46 1.25 -10.03 -2.61
C ASP A 46 -0.17 -9.83 -2.00
N GLY A 47 -0.32 -8.88 -1.08
CA GLY A 47 -1.53 -8.62 -0.28
C GLY A 47 -2.71 -7.97 -1.02
N ALA A 48 -2.52 -7.40 -2.22
CA ALA A 48 -3.58 -6.75 -3.01
C ALA A 48 -4.61 -7.73 -3.63
N GLY A 49 -4.71 -8.95 -3.11
CA GLY A 49 -5.73 -9.94 -3.46
C GLY A 49 -6.50 -10.50 -2.26
N SER A 50 -6.19 -10.07 -1.04
CA SER A 50 -6.94 -10.48 0.14
C SER A 50 -8.11 -9.52 0.36
N PRO A 51 -9.38 -9.98 0.31
CA PRO A 51 -10.57 -9.14 0.50
C PRO A 51 -10.67 -8.50 1.90
N GLU A 52 -9.70 -8.76 2.78
CA GLU A 52 -9.63 -8.24 4.14
C GLU A 52 -8.94 -6.87 4.23
N GLY A 53 -8.19 -6.45 3.19
CA GLY A 53 -7.46 -5.17 3.17
C GLY A 53 -8.24 -3.95 2.64
N GLU A 54 -9.44 -4.16 2.09
CA GLU A 54 -10.28 -3.10 1.49
C GLU A 54 -11.44 -2.64 2.40
N ARG A 55 -11.58 -3.20 3.60
CA ARG A 55 -12.70 -2.88 4.51
C ARG A 55 -12.48 -1.70 5.45
N ASP A 56 -11.28 -1.10 5.49
CA ASP A 56 -10.94 -0.08 6.50
C ASP A 56 -10.75 1.35 5.92
N ALA A 57 -11.24 1.62 4.71
CA ALA A 57 -11.25 2.98 4.14
C ALA A 57 -12.66 3.51 3.85
N GLY A 58 -13.69 2.90 4.43
CA GLY A 58 -15.04 3.46 4.47
C GLY A 58 -15.20 4.35 5.70
N THR A 59 -14.70 5.59 5.65
CA THR A 59 -15.23 6.62 6.54
C THR A 59 -16.70 6.79 6.17
N VAL A 60 -17.58 6.22 6.98
CA VAL A 60 -19.02 6.47 6.92
C VAL A 60 -19.26 7.90 7.42
N ASP A 61 -18.96 8.90 6.61
CA ASP A 61 -19.50 10.26 6.82
C ASP A 61 -20.98 10.26 6.40
N ASP A 62 -21.83 9.54 7.15
CA ASP A 62 -23.27 9.71 7.05
C ASP A 62 -23.69 10.84 8.01
N VAL A 63 -23.30 12.06 7.63
CA VAL A 63 -23.91 13.30 8.13
C VAL A 63 -25.15 13.57 7.27
N GLY A 64 -26.28 12.97 7.67
CA GLY A 64 -27.48 12.94 6.85
C GLY A 64 -28.77 13.05 7.64
N LYS A 65 -29.05 14.25 8.17
CA LYS A 65 -30.38 14.83 8.47
C LYS A 65 -31.56 13.84 8.59
N ARG A 66 -32.15 13.77 9.79
CA ARG A 66 -33.60 13.98 10.01
C ARG A 66 -33.90 14.24 11.47
#